data_AF-A0A964PDP7-F1
#
_entry.id   AF-A0A964PDP7-F1
#
_cell.length_a   1.000
_cell.length_b   1.000
_cell.length_c   1.000
_cell.angle_alpha   90.00
_cell.angle_beta   90.00
_cell.angle_gamma   90.00
#
_symmetry.space_group_name_H-M   'P 1'
#
loop_
_entity.id
_entity.type
_entity.pdbx_description
1 polymer ?
#
loop_
_entity_poly.entity_id
_entity_poly.type
_entity_poly.pdbx_seq_one_letter_code
_entity_poly.pdbx_strand_id
1 'polypeptide(L)'
;MSKPAWSIVIVALAVGFVGASQDSPYEKVLQQAVDSISTIGTTLKTITDEDSAGAAKPVLRKSANGFFDARARAAKMQPPEKDEKARLEKQFKTKLEKAMKAMFEEIRRVELIPGGKDALKEIAGVLKKDSK
;
A
#
# COMPACT_ATOMS: atom_id res chain seq x y z
N MET A 1 -9.44 -24.53 -3.29
CA MET A 1 -8.49 -23.53 -3.82
C MET A 1 -9.02 -22.15 -3.43
N SER A 2 -8.55 -21.61 -2.29
CA SER A 2 -9.00 -20.32 -1.76
C SER A 2 -8.48 -19.20 -2.66
N LYS A 3 -9.40 -18.46 -3.29
CA LYS A 3 -9.07 -17.27 -4.09
C LYS A 3 -8.36 -16.27 -3.15
N PRO A 4 -7.18 -15.73 -3.50
CA PRO A 4 -6.50 -14.79 -2.64
C PRO A 4 -7.38 -13.56 -2.44
N ALA A 5 -7.54 -13.11 -1.19
CA ALA A 5 -8.32 -11.92 -0.83
C ALA A 5 -7.93 -10.64 -1.63
N TRP A 6 -6.77 -10.64 -2.29
CA TRP A 6 -6.34 -9.61 -3.23
C TRP A 6 -7.19 -9.52 -4.50
N SER A 7 -7.81 -10.63 -4.93
CA SER A 7 -8.77 -10.62 -6.03
C SER A 7 -10.08 -9.90 -5.68
N ILE A 8 -10.37 -9.70 -4.39
CA ILE A 8 -11.64 -9.10 -3.93
C ILE A 8 -11.64 -7.58 -4.13
N VAL A 9 -10.49 -6.90 -4.01
CA VAL A 9 -10.39 -5.46 -4.33
C VAL A 9 -10.79 -5.17 -5.77
N ILE A 10 -10.70 -6.18 -6.65
CA ILE A 10 -10.88 -6.01 -8.08
C ILE A 10 -12.18 -6.63 -8.63
N VAL A 11 -13.02 -7.34 -7.86
CA VAL A 11 -14.07 -8.21 -8.46
C VAL A 11 -15.52 -7.82 -8.17
N ALA A 12 -15.84 -7.08 -7.12
CA ALA A 12 -17.24 -6.98 -6.69
C ALA A 12 -18.07 -5.85 -7.32
N LEU A 13 -18.08 -5.59 -8.63
CA LEU A 13 -19.10 -4.67 -9.15
C LEU A 13 -19.49 -4.90 -10.61
N ALA A 14 -20.76 -5.22 -10.76
CA ALA A 14 -21.51 -5.00 -11.97
C ALA A 14 -22.60 -3.98 -11.63
N VAL A 15 -22.93 -3.17 -12.62
CA VAL A 15 -24.04 -2.21 -12.70
C VAL A 15 -23.68 -0.79 -12.27
N GLY A 16 -22.95 -0.11 -13.16
CA GLY A 16 -23.58 0.88 -14.04
C GLY A 16 -23.36 2.32 -13.60
N PHE A 17 -22.26 2.91 -14.05
CA PHE A 17 -22.14 4.37 -14.19
C PHE A 17 -21.29 4.72 -15.41
N VAL A 18 -21.90 5.47 -16.34
CA VAL A 18 -21.21 6.12 -17.46
C VAL A 18 -20.63 7.43 -16.93
N GLY A 19 -19.30 7.57 -16.98
CA GLY A 19 -18.62 8.80 -16.56
C GLY A 19 -17.13 8.62 -16.34
N ALA A 20 -16.37 8.37 -17.41
CA ALA A 20 -14.91 8.41 -17.38
C ALA A 20 -14.43 9.86 -17.22
N SER A 21 -14.21 10.28 -15.98
CA SER A 21 -13.46 11.50 -15.65
C SER A 21 -12.07 11.08 -15.19
N GLN A 22 -11.04 11.85 -15.60
CA GLN A 22 -9.59 11.61 -15.40
C GLN A 22 -9.11 11.52 -13.94
N ASP A 23 -10.03 11.42 -12.99
CA ASP A 23 -9.75 11.55 -11.57
C ASP A 23 -10.70 10.63 -10.77
N SER A 24 -10.78 9.37 -11.22
CA SER A 24 -11.70 8.40 -10.63
C SER A 24 -11.39 8.20 -9.14
N PRO A 25 -12.41 7.99 -8.28
CA PRO A 25 -12.18 7.79 -6.86
C PRO A 25 -11.29 6.55 -6.60
N TYR A 26 -11.28 5.57 -7.52
CA TYR A 26 -10.41 4.41 -7.48
C TYR A 26 -8.94 4.79 -7.66
N GLU A 27 -8.66 5.67 -8.64
CA GLU A 27 -7.33 6.15 -8.94
C GLU A 27 -6.72 6.87 -7.73
N LYS A 28 -7.50 7.72 -7.05
CA LYS A 28 -7.05 8.40 -5.80
C LYS A 28 -6.72 7.43 -4.69
N VAL A 29 -7.52 6.38 -4.53
CA VAL A 29 -7.29 5.35 -3.51
C VAL A 29 -6.04 4.53 -3.82
N LEU A 30 -5.86 4.10 -5.08
CA LEU A 30 -4.68 3.36 -5.52
C LEU A 30 -3.41 4.21 -5.43
N GLN A 31 -3.49 5.49 -5.82
CA GLN A 31 -2.38 6.43 -5.71
C GLN A 31 -1.98 6.64 -4.25
N GLN A 32 -2.93 6.86 -3.34
CA GLN A 32 -2.62 6.97 -1.90
C GLN A 32 -1.95 5.71 -1.36
N ALA A 33 -2.37 4.51 -1.78
CA ALA A 33 -1.72 3.27 -1.38
C ALA A 33 -0.28 3.17 -1.91
N VAL A 34 -0.05 3.52 -3.18
CA VAL A 34 1.31 3.59 -3.77
C VAL A 34 2.18 4.59 -3.03
N ASP A 35 1.67 5.79 -2.76
CA ASP A 35 2.42 6.85 -2.09
C ASP A 35 2.78 6.46 -0.66
N SER A 36 1.85 5.81 0.05
CA SER A 36 2.08 5.31 1.40
C SER A 36 3.18 4.25 1.44
N ILE A 37 3.12 3.25 0.55
CA ILE A 37 4.15 2.19 0.47
C ILE A 37 5.50 2.79 0.03
N SER A 38 5.50 3.71 -0.92
CA SER A 38 6.72 4.38 -1.40
C SER A 38 7.34 5.25 -0.31
N THR A 39 6.53 5.95 0.48
CA THR A 39 6.98 6.74 1.63
C THR A 39 7.56 5.83 2.71
N ILE A 40 6.96 4.67 2.97
CA ILE A 40 7.54 3.68 3.88
C ILE A 40 8.92 3.24 3.38
N GLY A 41 9.03 2.79 2.12
CA GLY A 41 10.31 2.34 1.57
C GLY A 41 11.40 3.41 1.61
N THR A 42 11.06 4.65 1.23
CA THR A 42 12.01 5.78 1.29
C THR A 42 12.40 6.15 2.71
N THR A 43 11.47 6.09 3.67
CA THR A 43 11.76 6.33 5.10
C THR A 43 12.62 5.22 5.69
N LEU A 44 12.36 3.95 5.35
CA LEU A 44 13.21 2.84 5.81
C LEU A 44 14.64 3.00 5.30
N LYS A 45 14.82 3.46 4.05
CA LYS A 45 16.14 3.74 3.47
C LYS A 45 16.96 4.78 4.27
N THR A 46 16.32 5.71 4.97
CA THR A 46 17.03 6.71 5.79
C THR A 46 17.48 6.18 7.14
N ILE A 47 17.03 4.98 7.54
CA ILE A 47 17.44 4.37 8.81
C ILE A 47 18.82 3.73 8.62
N THR A 48 19.85 4.30 9.23
CA THR A 48 21.24 3.80 9.19
C THR A 48 21.77 3.37 10.55
N ASP A 49 21.08 3.76 11.62
CA ASP A 49 21.48 3.63 13.02
C ASP A 49 20.24 3.72 13.94
N GLU A 50 20.46 3.64 15.25
CA GLU A 50 19.39 3.66 16.25
C GLU A 50 18.63 5.00 16.31
N ASP A 51 19.35 6.11 16.20
CA ASP A 51 18.76 7.44 16.28
C ASP A 51 17.84 7.70 15.09
N SER A 52 18.30 7.38 13.88
CA SER A 52 17.49 7.45 12.66
C SER A 52 16.32 6.46 12.68
N ALA A 53 16.48 5.29 13.30
CA ALA A 53 15.36 4.36 13.52
C ALA A 53 14.28 4.96 14.43
N GLY A 54 14.68 5.63 15.51
CA GLY A 54 13.78 6.36 16.40
C GLY A 54 13.05 7.50 15.68
N ALA A 55 13.81 8.32 14.94
CA ALA A 55 13.27 9.47 14.20
C ALA A 55 12.32 9.07 13.06
N ALA A 56 12.49 7.87 12.48
CA ALA A 56 11.64 7.38 11.39
C ALA A 56 10.23 6.95 11.86
N LYS A 57 10.05 6.57 13.13
CA LYS A 57 8.80 6.00 13.66
C LYS A 57 7.54 6.83 13.36
N PRO A 58 7.50 8.17 13.57
CA PRO A 58 6.31 8.96 13.29
C PRO A 58 5.90 8.95 11.81
N VAL A 59 6.88 8.99 10.91
CA VAL A 59 6.64 8.97 9.46
C VAL A 59 6.18 7.60 9.00
N LEU A 60 6.80 6.53 9.52
CA LEU A 60 6.39 5.15 9.28
C LEU A 60 4.94 4.91 9.72
N ARG A 61 4.58 5.34 10.93
CA ARG A 61 3.21 5.23 11.46
C ARG A 61 2.20 5.99 10.61
N LYS A 62 2.51 7.25 10.27
CA LYS A 62 1.64 8.08 9.42
C LYS A 62 1.41 7.43 8.05
N SER A 63 2.46 6.88 7.45
CA SER A 63 2.38 6.23 6.14
C SER A 63 1.61 4.91 6.21
N ALA A 64 1.79 4.12 7.28
CA ALA A 64 0.99 2.92 7.52
C ALA A 64 -0.50 3.26 7.66
N ASN A 65 -0.85 4.30 8.42
CA ASN A 65 -2.22 4.78 8.53
C ASN A 65 -2.78 5.24 7.19
N GLY A 66 -1.99 5.95 6.38
CA GLY A 66 -2.37 6.33 5.01
C GLY A 66 -2.70 5.12 4.13
N PHE A 67 -1.96 4.03 4.26
CA PHE A 67 -2.27 2.77 3.58
C PHE A 67 -3.57 2.15 4.09
N PHE A 68 -3.77 2.06 5.40
CA PHE A 68 -5.01 1.50 5.98
C PHE A 68 -6.24 2.33 5.62
N ASP A 69 -6.13 3.65 5.59
CA ASP A 69 -7.22 4.54 5.18
C ASP A 69 -7.59 4.32 3.72
N ALA A 70 -6.59 4.23 2.83
CA ALA A 70 -6.81 3.91 1.42
C ALA A 70 -7.53 2.56 1.27
N ARG A 71 -7.04 1.54 1.99
CA ARG A 71 -7.63 0.20 1.99
C ARG A 71 -9.05 0.18 2.55
N ALA A 72 -9.32 0.89 3.63
CA ALA A 72 -10.65 0.99 4.24
C ALA A 72 -11.64 1.69 3.30
N ARG A 73 -11.21 2.72 2.56
CA ARG A 73 -12.03 3.35 1.53
C ARG A 73 -12.28 2.41 0.36
N ALA A 74 -11.25 1.72 -0.14
CA ALA A 74 -11.41 0.71 -1.19
C ALA A 74 -12.45 -0.35 -0.81
N ALA A 75 -12.44 -0.83 0.44
CA ALA A 75 -13.38 -1.85 0.92
C ALA A 75 -14.85 -1.38 1.01
N LYS A 76 -15.07 -0.06 1.12
CA LYS A 76 -16.41 0.55 1.11
C LYS A 76 -16.86 0.95 -0.28
N MET A 77 -15.94 0.98 -1.24
CA MET A 77 -16.24 1.30 -2.61
C MET A 77 -16.79 0.07 -3.30
N GLN A 78 -17.85 0.32 -4.04
CA GLN A 78 -18.27 -0.44 -5.19
C GLN A 78 -17.05 -0.62 -6.14
N PRO A 79 -16.62 -1.83 -6.53
CA PRO A 79 -15.47 -2.06 -7.44
C PRO A 79 -15.56 -1.48 -8.86
N PRO A 80 -14.43 -1.22 -9.53
CA PRO A 80 -14.48 -0.60 -10.85
C PRO A 80 -15.08 -1.54 -11.90
N GLU A 81 -15.80 -0.96 -12.88
CA GLU A 81 -16.23 -1.65 -14.10
C GLU A 81 -15.04 -2.30 -14.81
N LYS A 82 -15.29 -3.34 -15.62
CA LYS A 82 -14.21 -4.15 -16.23
C LYS A 82 -13.15 -3.33 -16.98
N ASP A 83 -13.57 -2.30 -17.72
CA ASP A 83 -12.67 -1.46 -18.50
C ASP A 83 -11.84 -0.53 -17.61
N GLU A 84 -12.48 0.09 -16.61
CA GLU A 84 -11.81 0.93 -15.62
C GLU A 84 -10.84 0.10 -14.78
N LYS A 85 -11.25 -1.10 -14.37
CA LYS A 85 -10.39 -2.09 -13.73
C LYS A 85 -9.15 -2.39 -14.56
N ALA A 86 -9.32 -2.73 -15.83
CA ALA A 86 -8.19 -3.07 -16.71
C ALA A 86 -7.23 -1.88 -16.89
N ARG A 87 -7.78 -0.66 -17.00
CA ARG A 87 -7.01 0.58 -17.03
C ARG A 87 -6.20 0.77 -15.75
N LEU A 88 -6.85 0.68 -14.59
CA LEU A 88 -6.22 0.84 -13.28
C LEU A 88 -5.16 -0.23 -13.01
N GLU A 89 -5.44 -1.49 -13.35
CA GLU A 89 -4.46 -2.57 -13.25
C GLU A 89 -3.22 -2.26 -14.09
N LYS A 90 -3.39 -1.88 -15.37
CA LYS A 90 -2.26 -1.54 -16.25
C LYS A 90 -1.44 -0.36 -15.70
N GLN A 91 -2.10 0.62 -15.11
CA GLN A 91 -1.46 1.85 -14.62
C GLN A 91 -0.76 1.68 -13.27
N PHE A 92 -1.36 0.91 -12.34
CA PHE A 92 -0.92 0.86 -10.95
C PHE A 92 -0.22 -0.43 -10.55
N LYS A 93 -0.41 -1.55 -11.29
CA LYS A 93 0.22 -2.83 -10.95
C LYS A 93 1.73 -2.71 -10.82
N THR A 94 2.40 -2.21 -11.86
CA THR A 94 3.87 -2.07 -11.85
C THR A 94 4.35 -1.06 -10.80
N LYS A 95 3.58 0.01 -10.54
CA LYS A 95 3.92 0.99 -9.49
C LYS A 95 3.87 0.37 -8.10
N LEU A 96 2.80 -0.38 -7.80
CA LEU A 96 2.63 -1.10 -6.54
C LEU A 96 3.70 -2.18 -6.38
N GLU A 97 3.94 -3.00 -7.40
CA GLU A 97 4.97 -4.04 -7.37
C GLU A 97 6.35 -3.45 -7.08
N LYS A 98 6.71 -2.35 -7.77
CA LYS A 98 7.99 -1.66 -7.56
C LYS A 98 8.09 -1.07 -6.15
N ALA A 99 7.05 -0.40 -5.67
CA ALA A 99 7.03 0.20 -4.33
C ALA A 99 7.13 -0.87 -3.23
N MET A 100 6.38 -1.97 -3.36
CA MET A 100 6.43 -3.09 -2.42
C MET A 100 7.80 -3.76 -2.42
N LYS A 101 8.38 -4.01 -3.60
CA LYS A 101 9.72 -4.61 -3.71
C LYS A 101 10.76 -3.75 -3.00
N ALA A 102 10.78 -2.44 -3.28
CA ALA A 102 11.70 -1.50 -2.63
C ALA A 102 11.51 -1.48 -1.11
N MET A 103 10.26 -1.48 -0.64
CA MET A 103 9.96 -1.56 0.80
C MET A 103 10.49 -2.86 1.42
N PHE A 104 10.27 -4.02 0.79
CA PHE A 104 10.74 -5.31 1.33
C PHE A 104 12.26 -5.46 1.35
N GLU A 105 12.96 -4.89 0.37
CA GLU A 105 14.43 -4.84 0.37
C GLU A 105 14.95 -4.07 1.60
N GLU A 106 14.36 -2.92 1.89
CA GLU A 106 14.76 -2.11 3.04
C GLU A 106 14.36 -2.72 4.38
N ILE A 107 13.23 -3.43 4.49
CA ILE A 107 12.82 -4.10 5.73
C ILE A 107 13.90 -5.07 6.22
N ARG A 108 14.44 -5.91 5.32
CA ARG A 108 15.48 -6.88 5.68
C ARG A 108 16.75 -6.19 6.20
N ARG A 109 17.11 -5.06 5.60
CA ARG A 109 18.27 -4.26 6.02
C ARG A 109 18.03 -3.64 7.39
N VAL A 110 16.88 -2.98 7.57
CA VAL A 110 16.52 -2.27 8.81
C VAL A 110 16.38 -3.24 9.98
N GLU A 111 15.94 -4.48 9.77
CA GLU A 111 15.83 -5.49 10.82
C GLU A 111 17.16 -5.77 11.54
N LEU A 112 18.29 -5.56 10.85
CA LEU A 112 19.64 -5.79 11.37
C LEU A 112 20.22 -4.56 12.09
N ILE A 113 19.53 -3.41 12.06
CA ILE A 113 20.00 -2.16 12.68
C ILE A 113 19.47 -2.08 14.11
N PRO A 114 20.28 -1.63 15.09
CA PRO A 114 19.80 -1.31 16.43
C PRO A 114 18.56 -0.39 16.38
N GLY A 115 17.51 -0.70 17.15
CA GLY A 115 16.23 0.02 17.10
C GLY A 115 15.37 -0.22 15.84
N GLY A 116 15.91 -0.86 14.80
CA GLY A 116 15.23 -1.06 13.51
C GLY A 116 14.01 -1.97 13.62
N LYS A 117 14.07 -3.06 14.39
CA LYS A 117 12.91 -3.92 14.69
C LYS A 117 11.76 -3.16 15.35
N ASP A 118 12.07 -2.20 16.21
CA ASP A 118 11.05 -1.37 16.84
C ASP A 118 10.45 -0.36 15.87
N ALA A 119 11.23 0.19 14.95
CA ALA A 119 10.72 1.03 13.87
C ALA A 119 9.79 0.24 12.94
N LEU A 120 10.14 -1.01 12.60
CA LEU A 120 9.35 -1.89 11.75
C LEU A 120 7.97 -2.26 12.34
N LYS A 121 7.80 -2.19 13.67
CA LYS A 121 6.48 -2.41 14.31
C LYS A 121 5.43 -1.42 13.83
N GLU A 122 5.82 -0.20 13.48
CA GLU A 122 4.92 0.86 13.00
C GLU A 122 4.24 0.51 11.66
N ILE A 123 4.86 -0.37 10.86
CA ILE A 123 4.35 -0.81 9.56
C ILE A 123 3.92 -2.28 9.56
N ALA A 124 3.96 -2.99 10.69
CA ALA A 124 3.72 -4.43 10.73
C ALA A 124 2.36 -4.85 10.16
N GLY A 125 1.32 -4.02 10.31
CA GLY A 125 0.01 -4.30 9.73
C GLY A 125 -0.05 -4.15 8.21
N VAL A 126 0.87 -3.38 7.59
CA VAL A 126 1.00 -3.27 6.13
C VAL A 126 1.60 -4.57 5.55
N LEU A 127 2.49 -5.23 6.32
CA LEU A 127 3.20 -6.44 5.91
C LEU A 127 2.38 -7.72 6.06
N LYS A 128 1.35 -7.70 6.91
CA LYS A 128 0.45 -8.83 7.07
C LYS A 128 -0.38 -8.99 5.80
N LYS A 129 -0.18 -10.10 5.09
CA LYS A 129 -1.14 -10.56 4.09
C LYS A 129 -2.46 -10.79 4.82
N ASP A 130 -3.56 -10.29 4.27
CA ASP A 130 -4.88 -10.61 4.80
C ASP A 130 -5.09 -12.11 4.76
N SER A 131 -4.97 -12.75 5.92
CA SER A 131 -5.44 -14.11 6.15
C SER A 131 -6.96 -14.05 6.35
N LYS A 132 -7.68 -14.08 5.24
CA LYS A 132 -9.06 -14.61 5.17
C LYS A 132 -9.18 -15.44 3.90
#